data_AF-A0A8H9GVL9-F1
#
_entry.id   AF-A0A8H9GVL9-F1
#
_cell.length_a   1.000
_cell.length_b   1.000
_cell.length_c   1.000
_cell.angle_alpha   90.00
_cell.angle_beta   90.00
_cell.angle_gamma   90.00
#
_symmetry.space_group_name_H-M   'P 1'
#
loop_
_entity.id
_entity.type
_entity.pdbx_description
1 polymer ?
#
loop_
_entity_poly.entity_id
_entity_poly.type
_entity_poly.pdbx_seq_one_letter_code
_entity_poly.pdbx_strand_id
1 'polypeptide(L)'
;MSDQRGIRHVEIGVADLARSLGFYRDLLDLAPAQGPVGGPGVAWLAAGSVLLKLVETGDGDLGGWVNDDLQRGIRHIGFKVGDVDLRAERVRDAGVPFTLPPLDAVGGVRIAFFQDPDGTHLEITDNYLRYHRVASPELAERERLAALSRPRTAPPVFDHVAVTSAGLDVALAFYRDTLGYEVVGQITQDQDPRGFLITYLLAGDAVLEVFTFAAPTTASPWTPDPCRRGFRRVALAVEDPEEAALRLTEAGARVAPDDVLVDADGVPLTLV
;
A
#
# COMPACT_ATOMS: atom_id res chain seq x y z
N MET A 1 -9.47 23.06 -4.03
CA MET A 1 -9.36 22.53 -2.66
C MET A 1 -9.31 21.03 -2.83
N SER A 2 -8.14 20.40 -2.70
CA SER A 2 -8.07 18.94 -2.85
C SER A 2 -8.93 18.32 -1.77
N ASP A 3 -9.81 17.41 -2.16
CA ASP A 3 -10.59 16.62 -1.23
C ASP A 3 -9.60 15.92 -0.28
N GLN A 4 -9.68 16.21 1.03
CA GLN A 4 -8.74 15.73 2.04
C GLN A 4 -9.04 14.27 2.44
N ARG A 5 -9.72 13.51 1.59
CA ARG A 5 -10.19 12.15 1.87
C ARG A 5 -9.31 11.15 1.13
N GLY A 6 -8.72 10.19 1.85
CA GLY A 6 -7.83 9.19 1.24
C GLY A 6 -6.71 8.70 2.13
N ILE A 7 -5.77 7.96 1.56
CA ILE A 7 -4.60 7.46 2.31
C ILE A 7 -3.66 8.64 2.58
N ARG A 8 -3.43 8.95 3.86
CA ARG A 8 -2.55 10.04 4.28
C ARG A 8 -1.13 9.58 4.54
N HIS A 9 -1.00 8.44 5.20
CA HIS A 9 0.28 7.81 5.46
C HIS A 9 0.14 6.32 5.74
N VAL A 10 1.26 5.60 5.65
CA VAL A 10 1.37 4.21 6.11
C VAL A 10 2.45 4.10 7.17
N GLU A 11 2.25 3.21 8.15
CA GLU A 11 3.19 2.95 9.23
C GLU A 11 3.88 1.60 9.04
N ILE A 12 5.20 1.62 9.12
CA ILE A 12 6.07 0.43 9.05
C ILE A 12 6.87 0.33 10.36
N GLY A 13 6.81 -0.84 10.98
CA GLY A 13 7.66 -1.21 12.11
C GLY A 13 9.02 -1.71 11.62
N VAL A 14 10.10 -1.18 12.18
CA VAL A 14 11.48 -1.52 11.79
C VAL A 14 12.31 -1.89 13.02
N ALA A 15 13.26 -2.81 12.87
CA ALA A 15 14.10 -3.22 14.01
C ALA A 15 15.11 -2.13 14.39
N ASP A 16 15.65 -1.44 13.39
CA ASP A 16 16.67 -0.40 13.52
C ASP A 16 16.32 0.76 12.60
N LEU A 17 16.03 1.93 13.18
CA LEU A 17 15.61 3.10 12.43
C LEU A 17 16.72 3.66 11.55
N ALA A 18 17.98 3.61 12.00
CA ALA A 18 19.11 4.15 11.24
C ALA A 18 19.37 3.31 9.98
N ARG A 19 19.36 1.99 10.10
CA ARG A 19 19.45 1.04 8.97
C ARG A 19 18.30 1.26 7.99
N SER A 20 17.09 1.43 8.52
CA SER A 20 15.90 1.63 7.69
C SER A 20 15.90 2.98 6.99
N LEU A 21 16.43 4.04 7.61
CA LEU A 21 16.69 5.30 6.93
C LEU A 21 17.72 5.14 5.81
N GLY A 22 18.78 4.36 6.02
CA GLY A 22 19.72 4.00 4.95
C GLY A 22 19.01 3.36 3.75
N PHE A 23 18.02 2.51 4.01
CA PHE A 23 17.23 1.89 2.94
C PHE A 23 16.23 2.85 2.30
N TYR A 24 15.30 3.42 3.06
CA TYR A 24 14.20 4.22 2.50
C TYR A 24 14.65 5.61 2.03
N ARG A 25 15.49 6.30 2.79
CA ARG A 25 15.98 7.64 2.42
C ARG A 25 17.11 7.54 1.41
N ASP A 26 18.15 6.76 1.72
CA ASP A 26 19.38 6.80 0.92
C ASP A 26 19.34 5.86 -0.29
N LEU A 27 18.76 4.66 -0.19
CA LEU A 27 18.65 3.74 -1.33
C LEU A 27 17.43 4.04 -2.20
N LEU A 28 16.25 4.16 -1.59
CA LEU A 28 14.99 4.43 -2.32
C LEU A 28 14.74 5.92 -2.60
N ASP A 29 15.60 6.83 -2.13
CA ASP A 29 15.56 8.25 -2.49
C ASP A 29 14.28 8.96 -2.00
N LEU A 30 13.70 8.49 -0.88
CA LEU A 30 12.57 9.15 -0.24
C LEU A 30 13.06 10.34 0.61
N ALA A 31 12.39 11.48 0.47
CA ALA A 31 12.80 12.71 1.15
C ALA A 31 12.39 12.69 2.64
N PRO A 32 13.20 13.23 3.56
CA PRO A 32 12.75 13.50 4.93
C PRO A 32 11.52 14.40 4.97
N ALA A 33 10.61 14.13 5.89
CA ALA A 33 9.39 14.92 6.10
C ALA A 33 9.15 15.20 7.59
N GLN A 34 8.27 16.16 7.86
CA GLN A 34 7.67 16.34 9.18
C GLN A 34 6.30 15.66 9.17
N GLY A 35 6.02 14.84 10.18
CA GLY A 35 4.71 14.21 10.36
C GLY A 35 3.96 14.72 11.58
N PRO A 36 2.70 14.28 11.76
CA PRO A 36 1.84 14.77 12.83
C PRO A 36 2.35 14.43 14.25
N VAL A 37 2.96 13.25 14.39
CA VAL A 37 3.47 12.75 15.68
C VAL A 37 4.93 12.34 15.50
N GLY A 38 5.83 13.12 16.09
CA GLY A 38 7.26 12.78 16.20
C GLY A 38 7.58 12.13 17.55
N GLY A 39 8.82 11.69 17.70
CA GLY A 39 9.32 11.15 18.97
C GLY A 39 10.60 10.32 18.76
N PRO A 40 11.26 9.90 19.85
CA PRO A 40 12.33 8.92 19.78
C PRO A 40 11.86 7.67 19.03
N GLY A 41 12.69 7.14 18.13
CA GLY A 41 12.35 5.95 17.35
C GLY A 41 11.33 6.18 16.23
N VAL A 42 10.96 7.42 15.89
CA VAL A 42 10.03 7.72 14.79
C VAL A 42 10.71 8.56 13.72
N ALA A 43 10.56 8.17 12.46
CA ALA A 43 10.93 8.98 11.30
C ALA A 43 9.79 9.10 10.30
N TRP A 44 9.74 10.23 9.61
CA TRP A 44 8.77 10.51 8.56
C TRP A 44 9.49 10.79 7.25
N LEU A 45 9.02 10.17 6.17
CA LEU A 45 9.51 10.37 4.82
C LEU A 45 8.35 10.78 3.90
N ALA A 46 8.62 11.66 2.96
CA ALA A 46 7.69 12.05 1.90
C ALA A 46 7.90 11.14 0.68
N ALA A 47 6.80 10.61 0.18
CA ALA A 47 6.74 9.87 -1.08
C ALA A 47 5.63 10.49 -1.94
N GLY A 48 5.81 11.75 -2.35
CA GLY A 48 4.73 12.54 -2.93
C GLY A 48 3.83 13.14 -1.85
N SER A 49 2.52 12.99 -1.98
CA SER A 49 1.54 13.52 -1.01
C SER A 49 1.23 12.56 0.15
N VAL A 50 1.49 11.26 -0.01
CA VAL A 50 1.42 10.27 1.07
C VAL A 50 2.74 10.22 1.82
N LEU A 51 2.67 10.12 3.15
CA LEU A 51 3.85 9.98 3.99
C LEU A 51 4.11 8.52 4.35
N LEU A 52 5.39 8.20 4.54
CA LEU A 52 5.84 6.95 5.14
C LEU A 52 6.29 7.23 6.57
N LYS A 53 5.69 6.54 7.54
CA LYS A 53 6.07 6.61 8.96
C LYS A 53 6.84 5.35 9.33
N LEU A 54 8.10 5.51 9.70
CA LEU A 54 8.91 4.44 10.27
C LEU A 54 8.86 4.53 11.79
N VAL A 55 8.61 3.40 12.45
CA VAL A 55 8.60 3.28 13.92
C VAL A 55 9.56 2.16 14.31
N GLU A 56 10.53 2.48 15.15
CA GLU A 56 11.46 1.49 15.70
C GLU A 56 10.74 0.60 16.72
N THR A 57 10.70 -0.70 16.44
CA THR A 57 9.98 -1.70 17.23
C THR A 57 10.89 -2.77 17.83
N GLY A 58 12.22 -2.66 17.63
CA GLY A 58 13.22 -3.58 18.15
C GLY A 58 13.07 -5.00 17.62
N ASP A 59 13.22 -6.00 18.51
CA ASP A 59 13.32 -7.43 18.16
C ASP A 59 11.98 -8.12 17.86
N GLY A 60 10.93 -7.37 17.49
CA GLY A 60 9.64 -7.97 17.10
C GLY A 60 9.72 -8.78 15.81
N ASP A 61 8.60 -9.15 15.22
CA ASP A 61 8.55 -9.89 13.95
C ASP A 61 7.39 -9.42 13.06
N LEU A 62 7.23 -10.05 11.89
CA LEU A 62 6.17 -9.72 10.93
C LEU A 62 4.76 -10.17 11.41
N GLY A 63 4.65 -10.72 12.62
CA GLY A 63 3.43 -11.14 13.29
C GLY A 63 2.66 -12.19 12.49
N GLY A 64 3.38 -13.18 11.95
CA GLY A 64 2.82 -14.24 11.10
C GLY A 64 2.50 -13.84 9.66
N TRP A 65 2.78 -12.58 9.27
CA TRP A 65 2.70 -12.20 7.86
C TRP A 65 3.72 -13.00 7.05
N VAL A 66 3.28 -13.51 5.91
CA VAL A 66 4.14 -14.19 4.94
C VAL A 66 3.86 -13.62 3.56
N ASN A 67 4.85 -13.73 2.67
CA ASN A 67 4.69 -13.35 1.27
C ASN A 67 3.87 -14.40 0.49
N ASP A 68 2.60 -14.56 0.87
CA ASP A 68 1.61 -15.41 0.21
C ASP A 68 0.42 -14.56 -0.20
N ASP A 69 0.09 -14.61 -1.48
CA ASP A 69 -0.98 -13.79 -2.02
C ASP A 69 -2.36 -14.14 -1.46
N LEU A 70 -2.54 -15.38 -1.01
CA LEU A 70 -3.81 -15.87 -0.47
C LEU A 70 -3.99 -15.50 1.01
N GLN A 71 -2.97 -14.93 1.66
CA GLN A 71 -3.12 -14.39 3.02
C GLN A 71 -3.85 -13.05 2.97
N ARG A 72 -4.99 -12.96 3.66
CA ARG A 72 -5.80 -11.73 3.73
C ARG A 72 -5.10 -10.60 4.47
N GLY A 73 -5.54 -9.37 4.19
CA GLY A 73 -4.97 -8.14 4.74
C GLY A 73 -3.95 -7.53 3.79
N ILE A 74 -3.03 -6.71 4.33
CA ILE A 74 -2.04 -5.97 3.55
C ILE A 74 -1.01 -6.93 2.94
N ARG A 75 -0.79 -6.81 1.63
CA ARG A 75 0.19 -7.57 0.87
C ARG A 75 1.50 -6.80 0.73
N HIS A 76 1.40 -5.57 0.25
CA HIS A 76 2.53 -4.71 -0.05
C HIS A 76 2.08 -3.26 -0.17
N ILE A 77 3.06 -2.36 -0.24
CA ILE A 77 2.89 -1.00 -0.73
C ILE A 77 3.74 -0.84 -1.99
N GLY A 78 3.28 0.02 -2.88
CA GLY A 78 3.96 0.30 -4.12
C GLY A 78 4.38 1.75 -4.26
N PHE A 79 5.46 1.95 -5.00
CA PHE A 79 5.92 3.27 -5.42
C PHE A 79 5.95 3.39 -6.94
N LYS A 80 5.39 4.48 -7.44
CA LYS A 80 5.50 4.86 -8.84
C LYS A 80 6.89 5.43 -9.08
N VAL A 81 7.61 4.93 -10.07
CA VAL A 81 8.93 5.42 -10.48
C VAL A 81 8.91 5.85 -11.94
N GLY A 82 9.93 6.59 -12.37
CA GLY A 82 10.03 7.00 -13.78
C GLY A 82 10.58 5.90 -14.68
N ASP A 83 11.29 4.93 -14.12
CA ASP A 83 11.91 3.80 -14.81
C ASP A 83 12.23 2.71 -13.77
N VAL A 84 11.56 1.56 -13.87
CA VAL A 84 11.74 0.41 -12.98
C VAL A 84 13.10 -0.22 -13.13
N ASP A 85 13.63 -0.34 -14.35
CA ASP A 85 14.94 -0.97 -14.57
C ASP A 85 16.06 -0.14 -13.96
N LEU A 86 16.02 1.19 -14.12
CA LEU A 86 16.98 2.11 -13.52
C LEU A 86 16.99 2.00 -11.99
N ARG A 87 15.81 1.94 -11.38
CA ARG A 87 15.69 1.82 -9.91
C ARG A 87 16.05 0.42 -9.44
N ALA A 88 15.69 -0.61 -10.19
CA ALA A 88 16.02 -1.99 -9.88
C ALA A 88 17.53 -2.25 -9.96
N GLU A 89 18.25 -1.63 -10.90
CA GLU A 89 19.71 -1.68 -10.95
C GLU A 89 20.33 -1.13 -9.65
N ARG A 90 19.87 0.04 -9.18
CA ARG A 90 20.33 0.63 -7.92
C ARG A 90 20.07 -0.29 -6.71
N VAL A 91 18.88 -0.90 -6.65
CA VAL A 91 18.50 -1.85 -5.59
C VAL A 91 19.37 -3.11 -5.63
N ARG A 92 19.61 -3.65 -6.83
CA ARG A 92 20.49 -4.81 -7.06
C ARG A 92 21.94 -4.51 -6.66
N ASP A 93 22.47 -3.35 -7.04
CA ASP A 93 23.85 -2.96 -6.75
C ASP A 93 24.08 -2.74 -5.25
N ALA A 94 23.02 -2.41 -4.51
CA ALA A 94 23.03 -2.36 -3.05
C ALA A 94 22.91 -3.76 -2.38
N GLY A 95 22.81 -4.83 -3.17
CA GLY A 95 22.75 -6.22 -2.68
C GLY A 95 21.38 -6.66 -2.18
N VAL A 96 20.30 -5.93 -2.50
CA VAL A 96 18.94 -6.30 -2.09
C VAL A 96 18.38 -7.36 -3.05
N PRO A 97 17.98 -8.55 -2.57
CA PRO A 97 17.39 -9.57 -3.42
C PRO A 97 15.96 -9.20 -3.82
N PHE A 98 15.62 -9.50 -5.08
CA PHE A 98 14.25 -9.36 -5.57
C PHE A 98 13.43 -10.60 -5.23
N THR A 99 12.22 -10.39 -4.73
CA THR A 99 11.17 -11.42 -4.67
C THR A 99 10.55 -11.61 -6.05
N LEU A 100 10.53 -10.56 -6.88
CA LEU A 100 10.21 -10.61 -8.30
C LEU A 100 11.15 -9.64 -9.07
N PRO A 101 12.05 -10.15 -9.92
CA PRO A 101 12.86 -9.29 -10.79
C PRO A 101 12.00 -8.47 -11.77
N PRO A 102 12.53 -7.37 -12.34
CA PRO A 102 11.79 -6.53 -13.29
C PRO A 102 11.16 -7.31 -14.44
N LEU A 103 9.85 -7.17 -14.60
CA LEU A 103 9.09 -7.78 -15.70
C LEU A 103 7.92 -6.91 -16.14
N ASP A 104 7.38 -7.23 -17.32
CA ASP A 104 6.18 -6.60 -17.84
C ASP A 104 4.95 -7.37 -17.33
N ALA A 105 4.10 -6.69 -16.58
CA ALA A 105 2.91 -7.27 -15.97
C ALA A 105 1.66 -7.06 -16.82
N VAL A 106 0.64 -7.88 -16.57
CA VAL A 106 -0.69 -7.66 -17.14
C VAL A 106 -1.21 -6.30 -16.69
N GLY A 107 -1.82 -5.57 -17.62
CA GLY A 107 -2.10 -4.14 -17.44
C GLY A 107 -1.06 -3.24 -18.11
N GLY A 108 0.06 -3.78 -18.62
CA GLY A 108 1.01 -3.05 -19.44
C GLY A 108 1.99 -2.18 -18.65
N VAL A 109 2.08 -2.39 -17.33
CA VAL A 109 3.06 -1.76 -16.45
C VAL A 109 4.31 -2.63 -16.32
N ARG A 110 5.45 -2.00 -16.05
CA ARG A 110 6.66 -2.71 -15.65
C ARG A 110 6.75 -2.67 -14.14
N ILE A 111 7.06 -3.79 -13.51
CA ILE A 111 7.06 -3.93 -12.05
C ILE A 111 8.26 -4.70 -11.55
N ALA A 112 8.66 -4.47 -10.30
CA ALA A 112 9.59 -5.31 -9.56
C ALA A 112 9.22 -5.33 -8.08
N PHE A 113 9.48 -6.46 -7.41
CA PHE A 113 9.24 -6.62 -5.99
C PHE A 113 10.50 -7.01 -5.23
N PHE A 114 10.65 -6.44 -4.04
CA PHE A 114 11.73 -6.74 -3.10
C PHE A 114 11.26 -6.43 -1.68
N GLN A 115 12.10 -6.75 -0.69
CA GLN A 115 11.81 -6.47 0.71
C GLN A 115 12.75 -5.41 1.28
N ASP A 116 12.24 -4.65 2.25
CA ASP A 116 13.08 -3.83 3.12
C ASP A 116 13.94 -4.71 4.05
N PRO A 117 14.84 -4.12 4.87
CA PRO A 117 15.70 -4.88 5.78
C PRO A 117 14.97 -5.70 6.86
N ASP A 118 13.67 -5.45 7.07
CA ASP A 118 12.84 -6.07 8.10
C ASP A 118 11.72 -6.95 7.52
N GLY A 119 11.66 -7.11 6.19
CA GLY A 119 10.75 -8.01 5.48
C GLY A 119 9.49 -7.35 4.91
N THR A 120 9.32 -6.03 5.05
CA THR A 120 8.22 -5.29 4.42
C THR A 120 8.29 -5.45 2.91
N HIS A 121 7.22 -5.96 2.29
CA HIS A 121 7.17 -6.20 0.86
C HIS A 121 6.85 -4.91 0.10
N LEU A 122 7.71 -4.55 -0.85
CA LEU A 122 7.62 -3.31 -1.62
C LEU A 122 7.55 -3.61 -3.11
N GLU A 123 6.72 -2.83 -3.81
CA GLU A 123 6.68 -2.78 -5.27
C GLU A 123 7.28 -1.46 -5.78
N ILE A 124 7.99 -1.53 -6.90
CA ILE A 124 8.18 -0.38 -7.79
C ILE A 124 7.49 -0.64 -9.12
N THR A 125 6.78 0.37 -9.62
CA THR A 125 6.03 0.29 -10.88
C THR A 125 6.25 1.54 -11.72
N ASP A 126 6.30 1.40 -13.05
CA ASP A 126 6.29 2.52 -14.00
C ASP A 126 5.20 2.35 -15.07
N ASN A 127 5.18 3.23 -16.06
CA ASN A 127 4.15 3.28 -17.12
C ASN A 127 2.74 3.51 -16.54
N TYR A 128 1.67 3.06 -17.21
CA TYR A 128 0.29 3.23 -16.74
C TYR A 128 -0.55 1.98 -16.98
N LEU A 129 -1.60 1.81 -16.17
CA LEU A 129 -2.46 0.64 -16.22
C LEU A 129 -3.43 0.68 -17.41
N ARG A 130 -3.56 -0.47 -18.07
CA ARG A 130 -4.58 -0.77 -19.08
C ARG A 130 -5.56 -1.76 -18.49
N TYR A 131 -6.67 -1.23 -17.99
CA TYR A 131 -7.71 -2.04 -17.37
C TYR A 131 -8.45 -2.91 -18.39
N HIS A 132 -8.79 -4.14 -18.00
CA HIS A 132 -9.71 -4.98 -18.77
C HIS A 132 -11.14 -4.43 -18.70
N ARG A 133 -11.52 -3.84 -17.55
CA ARG A 133 -12.75 -3.09 -17.38
C ARG A 133 -12.44 -1.73 -16.78
N VAL A 134 -12.78 -0.66 -17.49
CA VAL A 134 -12.67 0.71 -17.00
C VAL A 134 -14.00 1.09 -16.34
N ALA A 135 -13.95 1.52 -15.08
CA ALA A 135 -15.11 2.00 -14.33
C ALA A 135 -15.20 3.54 -14.36
N SER A 136 -14.07 4.23 -14.27
CA SER A 136 -13.97 5.68 -14.47
C SER A 136 -12.93 6.01 -15.56
N PRO A 137 -13.38 6.35 -16.78
CA PRO A 137 -12.50 6.78 -17.87
C PRO A 137 -11.66 8.01 -17.52
N GLU A 138 -12.22 8.95 -16.75
CA GLU A 138 -11.56 10.20 -16.37
C GLU A 138 -10.39 9.93 -15.40
N LEU A 139 -10.60 9.05 -14.42
CA LEU A 139 -9.55 8.65 -13.48
C LEU A 139 -8.43 7.86 -14.17
N ALA A 140 -8.79 6.93 -15.06
CA ALA A 140 -7.83 6.18 -15.86
C ALA A 140 -7.00 7.09 -16.78
N GLU A 141 -7.62 8.08 -17.42
CA GLU A 141 -6.91 9.04 -18.26
C GLU A 141 -5.98 9.95 -17.45
N ARG A 142 -6.39 10.34 -16.24
CA ARG A 142 -5.55 11.12 -15.32
C ARG A 142 -4.28 10.36 -14.93
N GLU A 143 -4.41 9.08 -14.57
CA GLU A 143 -3.27 8.21 -14.26
C GLU A 143 -2.34 8.06 -15.47
N ARG A 144 -2.89 7.81 -16.66
CA ARG A 144 -2.13 7.75 -17.90
C ARG A 144 -1.31 9.02 -18.17
N LEU A 145 -1.93 10.20 -18.04
CA LEU A 145 -1.25 11.48 -18.27
C LEU A 145 -0.17 11.77 -17.22
N ALA A 146 -0.43 11.43 -15.96
CA ALA A 146 0.55 11.55 -14.88
C ALA A 146 1.77 10.65 -15.12
N ALA A 147 1.56 9.40 -15.52
CA ALA A 147 2.62 8.47 -15.85
C ALA A 147 3.47 8.95 -17.05
N LEU A 148 2.83 9.38 -18.14
CA LEU A 148 3.53 9.83 -19.35
C LEU A 148 4.34 11.11 -19.16
N SER A 149 3.94 11.95 -18.21
CA SER A 149 4.66 13.19 -17.89
C SER A 149 5.78 12.97 -16.86
N ARG A 150 5.90 11.77 -16.28
CA ARG A 150 6.88 11.47 -15.23
C ARG A 150 8.28 11.34 -15.82
N PRO A 151 9.26 12.16 -15.38
CA PRO A 151 10.64 12.02 -15.83
C PRO A 151 11.22 10.66 -15.44
N ARG A 152 12.03 10.08 -16.33
CA ARG A 152 12.73 8.81 -16.12
C ARG A 152 13.47 8.74 -14.77
N THR A 153 14.11 9.84 -14.37
CA THR A 153 14.91 9.93 -13.13
C THR A 153 14.11 10.43 -11.92
N ALA A 154 12.79 10.59 -12.03
CA ALA A 154 11.98 11.11 -10.92
C ALA A 154 12.14 10.22 -9.67
N PRO A 155 12.21 10.83 -8.47
CA PRO A 155 12.24 10.09 -7.21
C PRO A 155 10.93 9.34 -7.01
N PRO A 156 10.92 8.16 -6.36
CA PRO A 156 9.69 7.40 -6.14
C PRO A 156 8.61 8.22 -5.42
N VAL A 157 7.36 8.00 -5.80
CA VAL A 157 6.19 8.53 -5.08
C VAL A 157 5.32 7.35 -4.68
N PHE A 158 4.63 7.45 -3.56
CA PHE A 158 3.70 6.43 -3.11
C PHE A 158 2.60 6.26 -4.15
N ASP A 159 2.32 5.02 -4.53
CA ASP A 159 1.35 4.68 -5.56
C ASP A 159 0.15 3.99 -4.94
N HIS A 160 0.39 2.91 -4.19
CA HIS A 160 -0.70 2.08 -3.72
C HIS A 160 -0.45 1.34 -2.40
N VAL A 161 -1.55 0.93 -1.78
CA VAL A 161 -1.61 -0.17 -0.81
C VAL A 161 -2.37 -1.32 -1.47
N ALA A 162 -1.78 -2.50 -1.49
CA ALA A 162 -2.45 -3.70 -1.99
C ALA A 162 -2.94 -4.58 -0.84
N VAL A 163 -4.19 -5.02 -0.93
CA VAL A 163 -4.84 -5.88 0.07
C VAL A 163 -5.46 -7.11 -0.58
N THR A 164 -5.38 -8.26 0.10
CA THR A 164 -6.14 -9.46 -0.27
C THR A 164 -7.42 -9.51 0.56
N SER A 165 -8.56 -9.67 -0.11
CA SER A 165 -9.89 -9.77 0.50
C SER A 165 -10.53 -11.12 0.24
N ALA A 166 -11.33 -11.62 1.19
CA ALA A 166 -12.18 -12.80 0.98
C ALA A 166 -13.36 -12.54 0.04
N GLY A 167 -13.74 -11.28 -0.21
CA GLY A 167 -14.95 -10.97 -0.97
C GLY A 167 -15.01 -9.53 -1.45
N LEU A 168 -15.10 -9.37 -2.77
CA LEU A 168 -15.08 -8.05 -3.41
C LEU A 168 -16.27 -7.18 -2.97
N ASP A 169 -17.48 -7.76 -2.86
CA ASP A 169 -18.67 -6.99 -2.49
C ASP A 169 -18.56 -6.40 -1.08
N VAL A 170 -17.97 -7.15 -0.13
CA VAL A 170 -17.73 -6.67 1.25
C VAL A 170 -16.67 -5.58 1.25
N ALA A 171 -15.57 -5.77 0.51
CA ALA A 171 -14.53 -4.75 0.38
C ALA A 171 -15.06 -3.47 -0.28
N LEU A 172 -15.90 -3.57 -1.31
CA LEU A 172 -16.50 -2.40 -1.97
C LEU A 172 -17.53 -1.70 -1.07
N ALA A 173 -18.36 -2.43 -0.33
CA ALA A 173 -19.24 -1.82 0.67
C ALA A 173 -18.45 -1.02 1.71
N PHE A 174 -17.29 -1.53 2.11
CA PHE A 174 -16.42 -0.85 3.07
C PHE A 174 -15.69 0.35 2.44
N TYR A 175 -14.88 0.14 1.41
CA TYR A 175 -14.00 1.18 0.85
C TYR A 175 -14.70 2.14 -0.11
N ARG A 176 -15.62 1.66 -0.95
CA ARG A 176 -16.35 2.52 -1.90
C ARG A 176 -17.55 3.16 -1.20
N ASP A 177 -18.43 2.37 -0.59
CA ASP A 177 -19.71 2.89 -0.11
C ASP A 177 -19.59 3.65 1.21
N THR A 178 -18.69 3.23 2.12
CA THR A 178 -18.51 3.90 3.43
C THR A 178 -17.46 5.01 3.37
N LEU A 179 -16.30 4.76 2.74
CA LEU A 179 -15.22 5.75 2.64
C LEU A 179 -15.31 6.66 1.41
N GLY A 180 -16.14 6.33 0.43
CA GLY A 180 -16.35 7.13 -0.78
C GLY A 180 -15.26 6.95 -1.84
N TYR A 181 -14.42 5.91 -1.78
CA TYR A 181 -13.37 5.70 -2.77
C TYR A 181 -13.96 5.29 -4.12
N GLU A 182 -13.42 5.86 -5.19
CA GLU A 182 -13.94 5.66 -6.54
C GLU A 182 -13.23 4.50 -7.24
N VAL A 183 -13.98 3.58 -7.84
CA VAL A 183 -13.39 2.49 -8.63
C VAL A 183 -12.87 3.05 -9.96
N VAL A 184 -11.57 2.92 -10.21
CA VAL A 184 -10.92 3.33 -11.46
C VAL A 184 -11.16 2.29 -12.55
N GLY A 185 -10.84 1.03 -12.23
CA GLY A 185 -10.92 -0.07 -13.18
C GLY A 185 -10.54 -1.40 -12.54
N GLN A 186 -10.51 -2.43 -13.38
CA GLN A 186 -10.28 -3.80 -12.96
C GLN A 186 -9.38 -4.54 -13.96
N ILE A 187 -8.52 -5.41 -13.42
CA ILE A 187 -7.67 -6.32 -14.19
C ILE A 187 -7.89 -7.73 -13.69
N THR A 188 -8.36 -8.59 -14.59
CA THR A 188 -8.48 -10.04 -14.36
C THR A 188 -7.22 -10.79 -14.81
N GLN A 189 -6.84 -11.81 -14.05
CA GLN A 189 -5.71 -12.72 -14.30
C GLN A 189 -6.19 -14.18 -14.31
N ASP A 190 -6.95 -14.53 -15.34
CA ASP A 190 -7.56 -15.86 -15.49
C ASP A 190 -6.54 -16.97 -15.78
N GLN A 191 -5.31 -16.61 -16.19
CA GLN A 191 -4.24 -17.56 -16.48
C GLN A 191 -3.42 -17.94 -15.23
N ASP A 192 -3.54 -17.19 -14.14
CA ASP A 192 -2.97 -17.60 -12.86
C ASP A 192 -3.80 -18.76 -12.29
N PRO A 193 -3.19 -19.86 -11.81
CA PRO A 193 -3.92 -21.02 -11.30
C PRO A 193 -4.82 -20.70 -10.10
N ARG A 194 -4.58 -19.61 -9.38
CA ARG A 194 -5.42 -19.14 -8.28
C ARG A 194 -6.62 -18.34 -8.77
N GLY A 195 -6.55 -17.82 -10.01
CA GLY A 195 -7.54 -16.98 -10.68
C GLY A 195 -7.87 -15.73 -9.88
N PHE A 196 -7.29 -14.58 -10.23
CA PHE A 196 -7.50 -13.37 -9.42
C PHE A 196 -7.97 -12.16 -10.20
N LEU A 197 -8.68 -11.30 -9.48
CA LEU A 197 -9.20 -10.02 -9.91
C LEU A 197 -8.60 -8.93 -9.03
N ILE A 198 -8.01 -7.92 -9.65
CA ILE A 198 -7.60 -6.69 -8.98
C ILE A 198 -8.64 -5.61 -9.29
N THR A 199 -9.20 -5.01 -8.25
CA THR A 199 -10.04 -3.82 -8.35
C THR A 199 -9.29 -2.62 -7.78
N TYR A 200 -9.14 -1.57 -8.59
CA TYR A 200 -8.35 -0.39 -8.25
C TYR A 200 -9.29 0.72 -7.80
N LEU A 201 -9.13 1.22 -6.57
CA LEU A 201 -9.90 2.32 -6.01
C LEU A 201 -9.01 3.53 -5.76
N LEU A 202 -9.45 4.72 -6.17
CA LEU A 202 -8.77 5.96 -5.84
C LEU A 202 -9.04 6.32 -4.37
N ALA A 203 -7.98 6.44 -3.59
CA ALA A 203 -7.99 6.80 -2.18
C ALA A 203 -7.15 8.07 -1.96
N GLY A 204 -7.69 9.21 -2.38
CA GLY A 204 -6.97 10.49 -2.41
C GLY A 204 -6.01 10.52 -3.61
N ASP A 205 -4.71 10.68 -3.34
CA ASP A 205 -3.66 10.65 -4.36
C ASP A 205 -3.04 9.25 -4.54
N ALA A 206 -3.41 8.28 -3.70
CA ALA A 206 -2.96 6.89 -3.79
C ALA A 206 -4.09 5.98 -4.32
N VAL A 207 -3.72 4.75 -4.60
CA VAL A 207 -4.64 3.68 -5.01
C VAL A 207 -4.73 2.62 -3.92
N LEU A 208 -5.94 2.14 -3.65
CA LEU A 208 -6.16 0.90 -2.93
C LEU A 208 -6.40 -0.21 -3.96
N GLU A 209 -5.54 -1.21 -3.99
CA GLU A 209 -5.72 -2.40 -4.83
C GLU A 209 -6.36 -3.52 -4.01
N VAL A 210 -7.58 -3.88 -4.37
CA VAL A 210 -8.29 -5.00 -3.74
C VAL A 210 -8.14 -6.23 -4.62
N PHE A 211 -7.34 -7.19 -4.15
CA PHE A 211 -7.19 -8.50 -4.74
C PHE A 211 -8.26 -9.44 -4.20
N THR A 212 -8.91 -10.16 -5.11
CA THR A 212 -9.79 -11.29 -4.79
C THR A 212 -9.42 -12.48 -5.64
N PHE A 213 -9.55 -13.68 -5.08
CA PHE A 213 -9.11 -14.93 -5.69
C PHE A 213 -10.29 -15.90 -5.82
N ALA A 214 -10.26 -16.73 -6.87
CA ALA A 214 -11.14 -17.89 -6.98
C ALA A 214 -10.69 -19.00 -6.01
N ALA A 215 -9.38 -19.09 -5.74
CA ALA A 215 -8.82 -19.95 -4.71
C ALA A 215 -9.19 -19.47 -3.29
N PRO A 216 -9.39 -20.40 -2.33
CA PRO A 216 -9.63 -20.02 -0.94
C PRO A 216 -8.48 -19.21 -0.34
N THR A 217 -8.82 -18.13 0.34
CA THR A 217 -7.87 -17.28 1.09
C THR A 217 -7.75 -17.71 2.55
N THR A 218 -6.62 -17.42 3.20
CA THR A 218 -6.41 -17.63 4.64
C THR A 218 -6.67 -16.35 5.43
N ALA A 219 -6.98 -16.47 6.73
CA ALA A 219 -7.22 -15.29 7.57
C ALA A 219 -5.94 -14.47 7.76
N SER A 220 -6.10 -13.14 7.86
CA SER A 220 -4.99 -12.26 8.23
C SER A 220 -4.44 -12.66 9.60
N PRO A 221 -3.11 -12.73 9.74
CA PRO A 221 -2.44 -12.98 11.01
C PRO A 221 -2.28 -11.69 11.84
N TRP A 222 -2.87 -10.57 11.39
CA TRP A 222 -2.66 -9.28 12.03
C TRP A 222 -3.18 -9.26 13.48
N THR A 223 -2.33 -8.75 14.36
CA THR A 223 -2.58 -8.50 15.78
C THR A 223 -2.10 -7.10 16.14
N PRO A 224 -2.66 -6.45 17.18
CA PRO A 224 -2.25 -5.12 17.64
C PRO A 224 -0.94 -5.16 18.44
N ASP A 225 0.01 -6.02 18.05
CA ASP A 225 1.29 -6.16 18.74
C ASP A 225 2.13 -4.88 18.55
N PRO A 226 2.46 -4.15 19.63
CA PRO A 226 3.26 -2.94 19.53
C PRO A 226 4.67 -3.19 18.98
N CYS A 227 5.19 -4.42 19.06
CA CYS A 227 6.51 -4.78 18.52
C CYS A 227 6.48 -5.24 17.06
N ARG A 228 5.30 -5.35 16.43
CA ARG A 228 5.15 -5.81 15.04
C ARG A 228 6.03 -5.02 14.06
N ARG A 229 6.90 -5.73 13.34
CA ARG A 229 7.67 -5.23 12.18
C ARG A 229 6.83 -5.32 10.91
N GLY A 230 7.29 -4.65 9.86
CA GLY A 230 6.55 -4.58 8.60
C GLY A 230 5.33 -3.68 8.70
N PHE A 231 4.30 -3.95 7.89
CA PHE A 231 3.09 -3.13 7.89
C PHE A 231 2.35 -3.17 9.23
N ARG A 232 2.06 -1.97 9.76
CA ARG A 232 1.35 -1.82 11.04
C ARG A 232 -0.05 -1.23 10.89
N ARG A 233 -0.21 -0.19 10.07
CA ARG A 233 -1.48 0.51 9.82
C ARG A 233 -1.43 1.42 8.59
N VAL A 234 -2.60 1.66 8.01
CA VAL A 234 -2.85 2.69 7.00
C VAL A 234 -3.65 3.81 7.66
N ALA A 235 -3.17 5.05 7.58
CA ALA A 235 -3.90 6.19 8.08
C ALA A 235 -4.71 6.84 6.98
N LEU A 236 -6.01 6.98 7.23
CA LEU A 236 -6.98 7.56 6.31
C LEU A 236 -7.31 8.97 6.77
N ALA A 237 -7.08 9.96 5.91
CA ALA A 237 -7.60 11.29 6.14
C ALA A 237 -9.11 11.30 5.89
N VAL A 238 -9.86 11.82 6.86
CA VAL A 238 -11.32 11.94 6.84
C VAL A 238 -11.74 13.29 7.43
N GLU A 239 -12.96 13.73 7.13
CA GLU A 239 -13.44 15.03 7.65
C GLU A 239 -13.73 15.01 9.15
N ASP A 240 -14.34 13.92 9.61
CA ASP A 240 -14.69 13.70 11.01
C ASP A 240 -14.27 12.28 11.40
N PRO A 241 -13.15 12.11 12.14
CA PRO A 241 -12.66 10.81 12.59
C PRO A 241 -13.64 10.06 13.50
N GLU A 242 -14.41 10.75 14.35
CA GLU A 242 -15.34 10.11 15.27
C GLU A 242 -16.56 9.55 14.50
N GLU A 243 -17.14 10.36 13.62
CA GLU A 243 -18.25 9.93 12.76
C GLU A 243 -17.81 8.82 11.81
N ALA A 244 -16.63 8.95 11.19
CA ALA A 244 -16.09 7.94 10.30
C ALA A 244 -15.81 6.62 11.05
N ALA A 245 -15.30 6.66 12.29
CA ALA A 245 -15.10 5.45 13.09
C ALA A 245 -16.41 4.71 13.33
N LEU A 246 -17.48 5.42 13.69
CA LEU A 246 -18.82 4.84 13.88
C LEU A 246 -19.29 4.16 12.59
N ARG A 247 -19.24 4.85 11.45
CA ARG A 247 -19.67 4.30 10.15
C ARG A 247 -18.86 3.07 9.75
N LEU A 248 -17.55 3.07 9.99
CA LEU A 248 -16.69 1.92 9.68
C LEU A 248 -16.97 0.72 10.60
N THR A 249 -17.25 0.96 11.88
CA THR A 249 -17.67 -0.11 12.80
C THR A 249 -19.02 -0.69 12.40
N GLU A 250 -19.99 0.14 12.00
CA GLU A 250 -21.27 -0.32 11.43
C GLU A 250 -21.08 -1.11 10.12
N ALA A 251 -20.08 -0.74 9.31
CA ALA A 251 -19.68 -1.47 8.11
C ALA A 251 -18.85 -2.74 8.38
N GLY A 252 -18.64 -3.09 9.66
CA GLY A 252 -18.02 -4.36 10.07
C GLY A 252 -16.56 -4.27 10.52
N ALA A 253 -15.97 -3.07 10.65
CA ALA A 253 -14.66 -2.94 11.27
C ALA A 253 -14.73 -3.24 12.77
N ARG A 254 -13.75 -3.97 13.28
CA ARG A 254 -13.55 -4.17 14.73
C ARG A 254 -12.61 -3.10 15.27
N VAL A 255 -12.84 -2.68 16.51
CA VAL A 255 -11.93 -1.78 17.24
C VAL A 255 -10.88 -2.63 17.96
N ALA A 256 -9.61 -2.28 17.78
CA ALA A 256 -8.45 -2.81 18.48
C ALA A 256 -7.84 -1.73 19.41
N PRO A 257 -6.86 -2.06 20.26
CA PRO A 257 -6.16 -1.06 21.08
C PRO A 257 -5.61 0.11 20.26
N ASP A 258 -5.41 1.25 20.93
CA ASP A 258 -4.95 2.52 20.34
C ASP A 258 -5.87 3.04 19.21
N ASP A 259 -7.19 2.80 19.36
CA ASP A 259 -8.25 3.21 18.43
C ASP A 259 -8.01 2.75 16.98
N VAL A 260 -7.27 1.65 16.81
CA VAL A 260 -7.06 1.03 15.49
C VAL A 260 -8.34 0.32 15.07
N LEU A 261 -8.89 0.72 13.94
CA LEU A 261 -9.97 0.02 13.27
C LEU A 261 -9.38 -1.09 12.41
N VAL A 262 -10.01 -2.25 12.37
CA VAL A 262 -9.55 -3.36 11.53
C VAL A 262 -10.71 -3.83 10.69
N ASP A 263 -10.56 -3.82 9.37
CA ASP A 263 -11.59 -4.28 8.45
C ASP A 263 -11.84 -5.80 8.56
N ALA A 264 -12.83 -6.30 7.81
CA ALA A 264 -13.22 -7.71 7.84
C ALA A 264 -12.11 -8.68 7.38
N ASP A 265 -11.11 -8.19 6.63
CA ASP A 265 -10.01 -8.97 6.09
C ASP A 265 -8.70 -8.77 6.87
N GLY A 266 -8.72 -7.95 7.93
CA GLY A 266 -7.58 -7.74 8.82
C GLY A 266 -6.66 -6.60 8.41
N VAL A 267 -7.15 -5.62 7.64
CA VAL A 267 -6.42 -4.39 7.30
C VAL A 267 -6.53 -3.40 8.47
N PRO A 268 -5.40 -3.04 9.12
CA PRO A 268 -5.37 -2.07 10.20
C PRO A 268 -5.43 -0.63 9.70
N LEU A 269 -6.37 0.15 10.24
CA LEU A 269 -6.71 1.51 9.83
C LEU A 269 -6.68 2.45 11.04
N THR A 270 -6.18 3.67 10.82
CA THR A 270 -6.33 4.80 11.75
C THR A 270 -6.91 5.98 11.01
N LEU A 271 -7.70 6.81 11.70
CA LEU A 271 -8.34 7.98 11.10
C LEU A 271 -7.62 9.24 11.54
N VAL A 272 -7.39 10.17 10.60
CA VAL A 272 -6.67 11.44 10.82
C VAL A 272 -7.33 12.60 10.11
#